data_AF-A0A1I5I9A4-F1
#
_entry.id   AF-A0A1I5I9A4-F1
#
_cell.length_a   1.000
_cell.length_b   1.000
_cell.length_c   1.000
_cell.angle_alpha   90.00
_cell.angle_beta   90.00
_cell.angle_gamma   90.00
#
_symmetry.space_group_name_H-M   'P 1'
#
loop_
_entity.id
_entity.type
_entity.pdbx_description
1 polymer ?
#
loop_
_entity_poly.entity_id
_entity_poly.type
_entity_poly.pdbx_seq_one_letter_code
_entity_poly.pdbx_strand_id
1 'polypeptide(L)'
;MSKNGTHYSEEFKQQIVDLYNSGSSVSYLRNEYGVTNVRIYSWIKQLSPVKVSEKEEINSIGYAYDTSMTAELAMKAVKNACLNVKVIEGIILHSDLGTQYTSRIFEDYLSFKGIIHSFSRKGNPYDNACIESFHSVLKKEEINHHKYNDFNAARKAVFEYIES
;
A
#
# COMPACT_ATOMS: atom_id res chain seq x y z
N MET A 1 18.43 35.59 -19.58
CA MET A 1 19.09 34.46 -20.29
C MET A 1 18.11 33.31 -20.36
N SER A 2 17.54 33.04 -21.54
CA SER A 2 16.54 32.00 -21.73
C SER A 2 17.20 30.62 -21.58
N LYS A 3 16.75 29.82 -20.60
CA LYS A 3 17.13 28.40 -20.53
C LYS A 3 16.35 27.70 -21.64
N ASN A 4 17.01 27.43 -22.77
CA ASN A 4 16.46 26.58 -23.83
C ASN A 4 16.13 25.21 -23.23
N GLY A 5 14.87 25.01 -22.83
CA GLY A 5 14.38 23.71 -22.43
C GLY A 5 14.43 22.80 -23.65
N THR A 6 15.18 21.71 -23.58
CA THR A 6 15.13 20.65 -24.59
C THR A 6 13.67 20.25 -24.78
N HIS A 7 13.10 20.53 -25.95
CA HIS A 7 11.73 20.16 -26.26
C HIS A 7 11.76 18.78 -26.89
N TYR A 8 11.25 17.79 -26.17
CA TYR A 8 11.05 16.45 -26.69
C TYR A 8 9.69 16.37 -27.37
N SER A 9 9.61 15.71 -28.53
CA SER A 9 8.36 15.48 -29.24
C SER A 9 7.47 14.48 -28.49
N GLU A 10 6.16 14.51 -28.72
CA GLU A 10 5.23 13.60 -28.05
C GLU A 10 5.49 12.14 -28.42
N GLU A 11 5.89 11.86 -29.66
CA GLU A 11 6.22 10.52 -30.15
C GLU A 11 7.42 9.95 -29.39
N PHE A 12 8.44 10.77 -29.15
CA PHE A 12 9.61 10.36 -28.38
C PHE A 12 9.25 10.08 -26.92
N LYS A 13 8.41 10.92 -26.29
CA LYS A 13 7.96 10.68 -24.92
C LYS A 13 7.17 9.37 -24.82
N GLN A 14 6.29 9.10 -25.79
CA GLN A 14 5.52 7.86 -25.84
C GLN A 14 6.44 6.64 -25.99
N GLN A 15 7.44 6.71 -26.87
CA GLN A 15 8.43 5.64 -27.04
C GLN A 15 9.15 5.29 -25.72
N ILE A 16 9.58 6.29 -24.95
CA ILE A 16 10.25 6.07 -23.66
C ILE A 16 9.32 5.39 -22.66
N VAL A 17 8.04 5.77 -22.65
CA VAL A 17 7.03 5.16 -21.77
C VAL A 17 6.72 3.73 -22.19
N ASP A 18 6.63 3.44 -23.49
CA ASP A 18 6.40 2.09 -24.00
C ASP A 18 7.58 1.15 -23.69
N LEU A 19 8.82 1.65 -23.80
CA LEU A 19 10.01 0.90 -23.41
C LEU A 19 10.07 0.61 -21.91
N TYR A 20 9.63 1.55 -21.07
CA TYR A 20 9.48 1.31 -19.64
C TYR A 20 8.42 0.23 -19.37
N ASN A 21 7.26 0.33 -20.01
CA ASN A 21 6.17 -0.64 -19.88
C ASN A 21 6.53 -2.04 -20.41
N SER A 22 7.48 -2.15 -21.34
CA SER A 22 8.03 -3.43 -21.82
C SER A 22 9.12 -4.03 -20.92
N GLY A 23 9.46 -3.35 -19.81
CA GLY A 23 10.38 -3.84 -18.78
C GLY A 23 11.76 -3.18 -18.75
N SER A 24 11.99 -2.13 -19.54
CA SER A 24 13.27 -1.40 -19.52
C SER A 24 13.40 -0.57 -18.23
N SER A 25 14.56 -0.62 -17.59
CA SER A 25 14.81 0.17 -16.38
C SER A 25 14.98 1.67 -16.69
N VAL A 26 14.59 2.55 -15.75
CA VAL A 26 14.80 4.00 -15.88
C VAL A 26 16.29 4.34 -16.04
N SER A 27 17.18 3.60 -15.40
CA SER A 27 18.63 3.77 -15.53
C SER A 27 19.12 3.50 -16.96
N TYR A 28 18.59 2.44 -17.60
CA TYR A 28 18.86 2.15 -19.00
C TYR A 28 18.35 3.29 -19.90
N LEU A 29 17.10 3.70 -19.72
CA LEU A 29 16.48 4.75 -20.53
C LEU A 29 17.20 6.10 -20.40
N ARG A 30 17.67 6.44 -19.19
CA ARG A 30 18.48 7.64 -18.95
C ARG A 30 19.78 7.60 -19.72
N ASN A 31 20.51 6.49 -19.63
CA ASN A 31 21.84 6.36 -20.21
C ASN A 31 21.78 6.28 -21.73
N GLU A 32 20.82 5.54 -22.27
CA GLU A 32 20.66 5.31 -23.71
C GLU A 32 20.10 6.54 -24.44
N TYR A 33 19.07 7.17 -23.88
CA TYR A 33 18.36 8.27 -24.54
C TYR A 33 18.71 9.66 -24.02
N GLY A 34 19.65 9.76 -23.07
CA GLY A 34 20.11 11.04 -22.51
C GLY A 34 19.03 11.84 -21.79
N VAL A 35 17.97 11.18 -21.31
CA VAL A 35 16.83 11.83 -20.64
C VAL A 35 17.00 11.74 -19.13
N THR A 36 16.86 12.85 -18.42
CA THR A 36 16.92 12.85 -16.95
C THR A 36 15.79 12.00 -16.33
N ASN A 37 16.08 11.33 -15.21
CA ASN A 37 15.07 10.56 -14.45
C ASN A 37 13.80 11.36 -14.17
N VAL A 38 13.92 12.64 -13.80
CA VAL A 38 12.79 13.51 -13.50
C VAL A 38 11.81 13.60 -14.69
N ARG A 39 12.34 13.73 -15.91
CA ARG A 39 11.51 13.79 -17.13
C ARG A 39 10.90 12.43 -17.46
N ILE A 40 11.66 11.35 -17.33
CA ILE A 40 11.18 9.97 -17.55
C ILE A 40 9.99 9.70 -16.62
N TYR A 41 10.13 9.94 -15.31
CA TYR A 41 9.03 9.77 -14.35
C TYR A 41 7.84 10.69 -14.64
N SER A 42 8.10 11.94 -15.05
CA SER A 42 7.03 12.86 -15.45
C SER A 42 6.23 12.33 -16.64
N TRP A 43 6.89 11.75 -17.65
CA TRP A 43 6.22 11.21 -18.82
C TRP A 43 5.51 9.91 -18.53
N ILE A 44 6.09 9.01 -17.73
CA ILE A 44 5.39 7.81 -17.25
C ILE A 44 4.09 8.23 -16.54
N LYS A 45 4.14 9.25 -15.69
CA LYS A 45 2.93 9.75 -15.01
C LYS A 45 1.90 10.36 -15.96
N GLN A 46 2.34 11.03 -17.03
CA GLN A 46 1.47 11.76 -17.98
C GLN A 46 0.89 10.87 -19.09
N LEU A 47 1.66 9.90 -19.58
CA LEU A 47 1.40 9.14 -20.81
C LEU A 47 1.24 7.64 -20.57
N SER A 48 1.59 7.12 -19.38
CA SER A 48 1.18 5.75 -19.07
C SER A 48 -0.35 5.72 -19.10
N PRO A 49 -0.98 4.75 -19.79
CA PRO A 49 -2.40 4.54 -19.63
C PRO A 49 -2.62 4.39 -18.13
N VAL A 50 -3.33 5.34 -17.54
CA VAL A 50 -3.76 5.24 -16.16
C VAL A 50 -4.64 4.00 -16.18
N LYS A 51 -4.12 2.86 -15.73
CA LYS A 51 -4.98 1.85 -15.14
C LYS A 51 -5.50 2.49 -13.87
N VAL A 52 -6.47 3.38 -14.00
CA VAL A 52 -7.43 3.57 -12.93
C VAL A 52 -8.05 2.19 -12.86
N SER A 53 -7.64 1.40 -11.86
CA SER A 53 -8.46 0.27 -11.49
C SER A 53 -9.80 0.90 -11.13
N GLU A 54 -10.79 0.77 -12.00
CA GLU A 54 -12.17 1.26 -11.77
C GLU A 54 -12.84 0.60 -10.55
N LYS A 55 -12.09 -0.25 -9.84
CA LYS A 55 -12.28 -0.58 -8.44
C LYS A 55 -10.99 -0.26 -7.68
N GLU A 56 -11.07 0.60 -6.69
CA GLU A 56 -10.26 0.41 -5.49
C GLU A 56 -10.77 -0.90 -4.86
N GLU A 57 -10.19 -2.03 -5.28
CA GLU A 57 -10.52 -3.32 -4.68
C GLU A 57 -9.92 -3.33 -3.27
N ILE A 58 -10.78 -3.07 -2.28
CA ILE A 58 -10.44 -3.19 -0.87
C ILE A 58 -10.39 -4.68 -0.55
N ASN A 59 -9.22 -5.27 -0.73
CA ASN A 59 -8.98 -6.67 -0.41
C ASN A 59 -8.12 -6.76 0.85
N SER A 60 -8.50 -7.66 1.77
CA SER A 60 -7.63 -8.02 2.88
C SER A 60 -6.44 -8.80 2.32
N ILE A 61 -5.25 -8.21 2.38
CA ILE A 61 -4.01 -8.86 1.93
C ILE A 61 -3.25 -9.54 3.07
N GLY A 62 -3.64 -9.31 4.31
CA GLY A 62 -3.04 -9.96 5.48
C GLY A 62 -3.62 -9.42 6.79
N TYR A 63 -3.77 -10.31 7.77
CA TYR A 63 -4.32 -9.99 9.08
C TYR A 63 -3.53 -10.71 10.18
N ALA A 64 -3.67 -10.27 11.42
CA ALA A 64 -3.17 -10.97 12.59
C ALA A 64 -4.16 -10.81 13.75
N TYR A 65 -4.25 -11.82 14.61
CA TYR A 65 -5.22 -11.88 15.70
C TYR A 65 -4.56 -12.35 16.99
N ASP A 66 -4.81 -11.63 18.08
CA ASP A 66 -4.27 -11.92 19.42
C ASP A 66 -5.19 -11.34 20.50
N THR A 67 -4.95 -11.68 21.76
CA THR A 67 -5.71 -11.17 22.91
C THR A 67 -5.30 -9.76 23.34
N SER A 68 -4.24 -9.20 22.75
CA SER A 68 -3.68 -7.91 23.16
C SER A 68 -3.27 -7.07 21.97
N MET A 69 -3.62 -5.78 22.02
CA MET A 69 -3.32 -4.81 20.97
C MET A 69 -1.89 -4.28 21.12
N THR A 70 -0.92 -5.03 20.59
CA THR A 70 0.51 -4.71 20.67
C THR A 70 1.07 -4.24 19.33
N ALA A 71 2.22 -3.56 19.36
CA ALA A 71 2.93 -3.16 18.14
C ALA A 71 3.45 -4.38 17.36
N GLU A 72 3.82 -5.46 18.08
CA GLU A 72 4.23 -6.73 17.49
C GLU A 72 3.08 -7.38 16.71
N LEU A 73 1.85 -7.27 17.22
CA LEU A 73 0.67 -7.76 16.52
C LEU A 73 0.43 -6.99 15.21
N ALA A 74 0.51 -5.66 15.26
CA ALA A 74 0.41 -4.82 14.07
C ALA A 74 1.51 -5.18 13.05
N MET A 75 2.77 -5.30 13.50
CA MET A 75 3.88 -5.72 12.65
C MET A 75 3.64 -7.11 12.04
N LYS A 76 3.05 -8.05 12.80
CA LYS A 76 2.71 -9.40 12.31
C LYS A 76 1.67 -9.35 11.18
N ALA A 77 0.67 -8.48 11.27
CA ALA A 77 -0.29 -8.28 10.18
C ALA A 77 0.41 -7.79 8.90
N VAL A 78 1.33 -6.82 9.03
CA VAL A 78 2.13 -6.34 7.88
C VAL A 78 3.02 -7.43 7.32
N LYS A 79 3.65 -8.26 8.17
CA LYS A 79 4.43 -9.43 7.74
C LYS A 79 3.59 -10.39 6.91
N ASN A 80 2.39 -10.71 7.37
CA ASN A 80 1.47 -11.58 6.64
C ASN A 80 1.05 -10.96 5.31
N ALA A 81 0.76 -9.66 5.30
CA ALA A 81 0.44 -8.92 4.08
C ALA A 81 1.58 -8.97 3.04
N CYS A 82 2.83 -8.81 3.50
CA CYS A 82 4.01 -8.87 2.64
C CYS A 82 4.18 -10.22 1.93
N LEU A 83 3.63 -11.33 2.45
CA LEU A 83 3.70 -12.64 1.81
C LEU A 83 2.83 -12.71 0.54
N ASN A 84 1.79 -11.90 0.48
CA ASN A 84 0.81 -11.88 -0.61
C ASN A 84 1.09 -10.78 -1.65
N VAL A 85 2.19 -10.04 -1.49
CA VAL A 85 2.57 -8.90 -2.33
C VAL A 85 3.88 -9.16 -3.06
N LYS A 86 3.88 -8.99 -4.39
CA LYS A 86 5.05 -9.26 -5.24
C LYS A 86 6.18 -8.23 -5.10
N VAL A 87 5.84 -6.95 -4.93
CA VAL A 87 6.80 -5.83 -4.83
C VAL A 87 6.41 -5.00 -3.61
N ILE A 88 7.27 -4.99 -2.58
CA ILE A 88 6.99 -4.35 -1.29
C ILE A 88 7.58 -2.93 -1.22
N GLU A 89 8.72 -2.71 -1.87
CA GLU A 89 9.43 -1.43 -1.84
C GLU A 89 8.59 -0.34 -2.51
N GLY A 90 8.42 0.79 -1.81
CA GLY A 90 7.65 1.94 -2.26
C GLY A 90 6.14 1.85 -2.02
N ILE A 91 5.64 0.77 -1.41
CA ILE A 91 4.25 0.69 -0.95
C ILE A 91 4.00 1.71 0.15
N ILE A 92 2.84 2.37 0.09
CA ILE A 92 2.37 3.24 1.15
C ILE A 92 1.52 2.42 2.11
N LEU A 93 1.93 2.34 3.37
CA LEU A 93 1.08 1.88 4.46
C LEU A 93 0.47 3.12 5.12
N HIS A 94 -0.85 3.20 5.17
CA HIS A 94 -1.55 4.29 5.83
C HIS A 94 -2.16 3.81 7.15
N SER A 95 -1.86 4.50 8.26
CA SER A 95 -2.44 4.20 9.57
C SER A 95 -2.89 5.46 10.31
N ASP A 96 -3.66 5.29 11.38
CA ASP A 96 -3.86 6.35 12.37
C ASP A 96 -2.59 6.58 13.22
N LEU A 97 -2.66 7.55 14.13
CA LEU A 97 -1.59 7.91 15.07
C LEU A 97 -1.56 7.00 16.33
N GLY A 98 -2.09 5.78 16.24
CA GLY A 98 -2.08 4.82 17.34
C GLY A 98 -0.67 4.51 17.84
N THR A 99 -0.55 4.19 19.13
CA THR A 99 0.75 3.90 19.77
C THR A 99 1.42 2.64 19.21
N GLN A 100 0.64 1.72 18.64
CA GLN A 100 1.14 0.52 17.97
C GLN A 100 1.88 0.88 16.68
N TYR A 101 1.28 1.75 15.86
CA TYR A 101 1.82 2.14 14.56
C TYR A 101 2.94 3.18 14.67
N THR A 102 2.92 4.02 15.70
CA THR A 102 3.98 5.00 15.98
C THR A 102 5.14 4.42 16.79
N SER A 103 5.09 3.12 17.12
CA SER A 103 6.14 2.46 17.91
C SER A 103 7.42 2.28 17.09
N ARG A 104 8.56 2.33 17.78
CA ARG A 104 9.87 2.17 17.14
C ARG A 104 10.02 0.83 16.42
N ILE A 105 9.52 -0.26 17.02
CA ILE A 105 9.63 -1.60 16.41
C ILE A 105 8.85 -1.70 15.10
N PHE A 106 7.74 -0.98 14.99
CA PHE A 106 6.91 -0.97 13.80
C PHE A 106 7.58 -0.13 12.70
N GLU A 107 8.02 1.09 13.04
CA GLU A 107 8.74 1.98 12.11
C GLU A 107 10.03 1.35 11.58
N ASP A 108 10.85 0.75 12.46
CA ASP A 108 12.10 0.09 12.08
C ASP A 108 11.82 -1.05 11.08
N TYR A 109 10.71 -1.79 11.27
CA TYR A 109 10.32 -2.86 10.35
C TYR A 109 9.85 -2.33 9.00
N LEU A 110 9.03 -1.27 8.96
CA LEU A 110 8.57 -0.66 7.71
C LEU A 110 9.74 -0.10 6.91
N SER A 111 10.64 0.61 7.59
CA SER A 111 11.86 1.16 6.99
C SER A 111 12.73 0.05 6.39
N PHE A 112 12.95 -1.04 7.12
CA PHE A 112 13.71 -2.20 6.64
C PHE A 112 13.09 -2.84 5.38
N LYS A 113 11.76 -2.81 5.24
CA LYS A 113 11.04 -3.34 4.07
C LYS A 113 10.91 -2.34 2.92
N GLY A 114 11.36 -1.09 3.09
CA GLY A 114 11.17 -0.03 2.10
C GLY A 114 9.70 0.41 1.96
N ILE A 115 8.89 0.18 3.00
CA ILE A 115 7.50 0.61 3.06
C ILE A 115 7.48 2.07 3.52
N ILE A 116 6.73 2.91 2.81
CA ILE A 116 6.52 4.31 3.14
C ILE A 116 5.35 4.39 4.11
N HIS A 117 5.62 4.84 5.33
CA HIS A 117 4.56 5.02 6.32
C HIS A 117 3.89 6.39 6.16
N SER A 118 2.55 6.39 6.09
CA SER A 118 1.71 7.58 6.03
C SER A 118 0.73 7.57 7.19
N PHE A 119 0.45 8.75 7.75
CA PHE A 119 -0.49 8.90 8.85
C PHE A 119 -1.75 9.66 8.44
N SER A 120 -2.87 9.32 9.07
CA SER A 120 -4.10 10.10 8.98
C SER A 120 -3.89 11.51 9.56
N ARG A 121 -4.55 12.50 8.96
CA ARG A 121 -4.47 13.88 9.46
C ARG A 121 -5.27 14.01 10.74
N LYS A 122 -4.76 14.82 11.69
CA LYS A 122 -5.49 15.12 12.92
C LYS A 122 -6.84 15.75 12.58
N GLY A 123 -7.93 15.14 13.03
CA GLY A 123 -9.30 15.61 12.79
C GLY A 123 -9.91 15.17 11.46
N ASN A 124 -9.33 14.19 10.76
CA ASN A 124 -9.89 13.64 9.52
C ASN A 124 -10.33 12.18 9.68
N PRO A 125 -11.58 11.91 10.10
CA PRO A 125 -12.08 10.54 10.28
C PRO A 125 -12.21 9.75 8.96
N TYR A 126 -12.27 10.44 7.83
CA TYR A 126 -12.41 9.78 6.52
C TYR A 126 -11.20 8.93 6.13
N ASP A 127 -10.00 9.28 6.64
CA ASP A 127 -8.77 8.53 6.37
C ASP A 127 -8.85 7.09 6.91
N ASN A 128 -9.65 6.86 7.96
CA ASN A 128 -9.81 5.55 8.60
C ASN A 128 -11.14 4.85 8.25
N ALA A 129 -11.99 5.48 7.43
CA ALA A 129 -13.35 5.02 7.19
C ALA A 129 -13.43 3.60 6.60
N CYS A 130 -12.48 3.21 5.76
CA CYS A 130 -12.46 1.89 5.14
C CYS A 130 -12.32 0.76 6.18
N ILE A 131 -11.33 0.87 7.08
CA ILE A 131 -11.10 -0.15 8.09
C ILE A 131 -12.17 -0.10 9.20
N GLU A 132 -12.68 1.09 9.52
CA GLU A 132 -13.81 1.23 10.47
C GLU A 132 -15.10 0.60 9.94
N SER A 133 -15.36 0.75 8.63
CA SER A 133 -16.48 0.09 7.95
C SER A 133 -16.32 -1.43 8.02
N PHE A 134 -15.15 -1.96 7.67
CA PHE A 134 -14.85 -3.39 7.80
C PHE A 134 -15.08 -3.90 9.23
N HIS A 135 -14.54 -3.22 10.24
CA HIS A 135 -14.74 -3.60 11.64
C HIS A 135 -16.21 -3.55 12.06
N SER A 136 -16.98 -2.61 11.54
CA SER A 136 -18.41 -2.49 11.84
C SER A 136 -19.20 -3.66 11.25
N VAL A 137 -18.86 -4.07 10.02
CA VAL A 137 -19.47 -5.20 9.32
C VAL A 137 -19.10 -6.53 10.00
N LEU A 138 -17.81 -6.77 10.25
CA LEU A 138 -17.33 -7.96 10.99
C LEU A 138 -18.01 -8.10 12.36
N LYS A 139 -18.11 -6.99 13.12
CA LYS A 139 -18.79 -7.02 14.42
C LYS A 139 -20.26 -7.34 14.30
N LYS A 140 -20.93 -6.72 13.32
CA LYS A 140 -22.36 -6.88 13.12
C LYS A 140 -22.71 -8.29 12.67
N GLU A 141 -21.97 -8.86 11.73
CA GLU A 141 -22.34 -10.12 11.08
C GLU A 141 -21.81 -11.34 11.83
N GLU A 142 -20.59 -11.28 12.35
CA GLU A 142 -19.92 -12.42 12.97
C GLU A 142 -19.87 -12.27 14.50
N ILE A 143 -19.23 -11.22 15.03
CA ILE A 143 -18.89 -11.19 16.47
C ILE A 143 -20.11 -11.05 17.37
N ASN A 144 -21.08 -10.19 17.04
CA ASN A 144 -22.21 -9.88 17.93
C ASN A 144 -23.28 -10.98 17.97
N HIS A 145 -23.28 -11.90 17.00
CA HIS A 145 -24.26 -12.99 16.90
C HIS A 145 -23.73 -14.33 17.43
N HIS A 146 -22.42 -14.43 17.70
CA HIS A 146 -21.78 -15.67 18.13
C HIS A 146 -21.22 -15.58 19.55
N LYS A 147 -21.26 -16.71 20.27
CA LYS A 147 -20.53 -16.89 21.52
C LYS A 147 -19.44 -17.93 21.30
N TYR A 148 -18.21 -17.54 21.56
CA TYR A 148 -17.05 -18.42 21.41
C TYR A 148 -16.71 -19.06 22.75
N ASN A 149 -16.48 -20.37 22.75
CA ASN A 149 -16.14 -21.12 23.96
C ASN A 149 -14.71 -20.85 24.43
N ASP A 150 -13.81 -20.58 23.48
CA ASP A 150 -12.41 -20.26 23.76
C ASP A 150 -11.83 -19.33 22.68
N PHE A 151 -10.61 -18.86 22.93
CA PHE A 151 -9.89 -17.96 22.02
C PHE A 151 -9.59 -18.59 20.65
N ASN A 152 -9.33 -19.89 20.59
CA ASN A 152 -9.02 -20.56 19.33
C ASN A 152 -10.27 -20.71 18.44
N ALA A 153 -11.43 -20.95 19.05
CA ALA A 153 -12.71 -20.96 18.37
C ALA A 153 -13.02 -19.58 17.77
N ALA A 154 -12.83 -18.50 18.54
CA ALA A 154 -12.98 -17.13 18.04
C ALA A 154 -12.00 -16.82 16.91
N ARG A 155 -10.72 -17.17 17.08
CA ARG A 155 -9.67 -16.96 16.07
C ARG A 155 -9.99 -17.68 14.76
N LYS A 156 -10.53 -18.90 14.83
CA LYS A 156 -10.91 -19.68 13.65
C LYS A 156 -12.11 -19.05 12.94
N ALA A 157 -13.14 -18.65 13.67
CA ALA A 157 -14.33 -18.02 13.08
C ALA A 157 -13.99 -16.69 12.37
N VAL A 158 -13.15 -15.86 13.00
CA VAL A 158 -12.67 -14.61 12.39
C VAL A 158 -11.84 -14.88 11.14
N PHE A 159 -11.01 -15.94 11.14
CA PHE A 159 -10.29 -16.35 9.93
C PHE A 159 -11.23 -16.76 8.81
N GLU A 160 -12.20 -17.63 9.10
CA GLU A 160 -13.19 -18.10 8.11
C GLU A 160 -13.99 -16.93 7.51
N TYR A 161 -14.33 -15.92 8.31
CA TYR A 161 -15.00 -14.71 7.82
C TYR A 161 -14.11 -13.83 6.94
N ILE A 162 -12.81 -13.72 7.24
CA ILE A 162 -11.89 -12.89 6.44
C ILE A 162 -11.60 -13.53 5.07
N GLU A 163 -11.64 -14.86 4.98
CA GLU A 163 -11.35 -15.62 3.75
C GLU A 163 -12.59 -16.02 2.94
N SER A 164 -13.81 -15.69 3.40
CA SER A 164 -15.07 -16.01 2.71
C SER A 164 -15.36 -15.06 1.55
#